data_AF-A0A8T1S7N1-F1
#
_entry.id   AF-A0A8T1S7N1-F1
#
_cell.length_a   1.000
_cell.length_b   1.000
_cell.length_c   1.000
_cell.angle_alpha   90.00
_cell.angle_beta   90.00
_cell.angle_gamma   90.00
#
_symmetry.space_group_name_H-M   'P 1'
#
loop_
_entity.id
_entity.type
_entity.pdbx_description
1 polymer ?
#
loop_
_entity_poly.entity_id
_entity_poly.type
_entity_poly.pdbx_seq_one_letter_code
_entity_poly.pdbx_strand_id
1 'polypeptide(L)'
;QRSFDYEQFREFEVQVKAQDGGSPPLSSNVTVRVFILDQNDNAPRILYPSLRADGSALFEMVPRSAEAGYLVTKVVAVDADSGHSAWLSYHLLQATEPTLFSMGLHTGEIRTARTFADRDAVKHRLVTLVKDNGKPPLSATVTLNLVFAENFQEALPEMSDQSGDSESQSDLQFYLVLSLVLISFLFLLTVTLAIVMKLRTSRKPKLLQCFDPEPYSKTSSMFPPNYEDGTLPYSYQLCLSSDARKNDFTFLKQNLQPIVQLNENILCSDNSG
;
A
#
# COMPACT_ATOMS: atom_id res chain seq x y z
N GLN A 1 -3.95 -11.57 -41.11
CA GLN A 1 -4.32 -12.94 -40.68
C GLN A 1 -4.18 -12.96 -39.16
N ARG A 2 -5.25 -13.25 -38.42
CA ARG A 2 -5.24 -13.30 -36.94
C ARG A 2 -5.01 -14.76 -36.54
N SER A 3 -4.06 -15.03 -35.66
CA SER A 3 -3.81 -16.39 -35.15
C SER A 3 -4.93 -16.81 -34.19
N PHE A 4 -5.14 -18.12 -34.06
CA PHE A 4 -5.98 -18.69 -33.01
C PHE A 4 -5.15 -18.84 -31.73
N ASP A 5 -5.80 -18.64 -30.59
CA ASP A 5 -5.22 -18.70 -29.26
C ASP A 5 -6.22 -19.49 -28.39
N TYR A 6 -5.80 -20.65 -27.91
CA TYR A 6 -6.67 -21.59 -27.18
C TYR A 6 -7.09 -21.00 -25.83
N GLU A 7 -6.18 -20.26 -25.19
CA GLU A 7 -6.36 -19.60 -23.90
C GLU A 7 -7.41 -18.48 -24.01
N GLN A 8 -7.54 -17.87 -25.19
CA GLN A 8 -8.53 -16.82 -25.45
C GLN A 8 -9.88 -17.38 -25.93
N PHE A 9 -9.88 -18.31 -26.90
CA PHE A 9 -11.09 -18.86 -27.51
C PHE A 9 -10.93 -20.35 -27.86
N ARG A 10 -11.71 -21.20 -27.17
CA ARG A 10 -11.63 -22.67 -27.33
C ARG A 10 -12.48 -23.22 -28.47
N GLU A 11 -13.57 -22.55 -28.82
CA GLU A 11 -14.45 -22.95 -29.91
C GLU A 11 -15.17 -21.75 -30.53
N PHE A 12 -15.61 -21.90 -31.77
CA PHE A 12 -16.53 -20.97 -32.41
C PHE A 12 -17.43 -21.67 -33.43
N GLU A 13 -18.56 -21.06 -33.73
CA GLU A 13 -19.53 -21.57 -34.72
C GLU A 13 -19.53 -20.72 -35.99
N VAL A 14 -19.56 -21.38 -37.14
CA VAL A 14 -19.66 -20.75 -38.46
C VAL A 14 -20.94 -21.26 -39.13
N GLN A 15 -21.85 -20.34 -39.50
CA GLN A 15 -23.00 -20.70 -40.32
C GLN A 15 -22.63 -20.62 -41.80
N VAL A 16 -22.78 -21.74 -42.50
CA VAL A 16 -22.53 -21.85 -43.94
C VAL A 16 -23.87 -21.98 -44.66
N LYS A 17 -24.11 -21.11 -45.64
CA LYS A 17 -25.28 -21.15 -46.52
C LYS A 17 -24.85 -21.61 -47.90
N ALA A 18 -25.46 -22.69 -48.39
CA ALA A 18 -25.39 -23.10 -49.79
C ALA A 18 -26.63 -22.57 -50.52
N GLN A 19 -26.45 -21.98 -51.70
CA GLN A 19 -27.54 -21.47 -52.54
C GLN A 19 -27.30 -21.91 -53.98
N ASP A 20 -28.34 -22.43 -54.63
CA ASP A 20 -28.27 -22.80 -56.04
C ASP A 20 -28.47 -21.58 -56.97
N GLY A 21 -28.17 -21.77 -58.26
CA GLY A 21 -28.37 -20.75 -59.30
C GLY A 21 -29.77 -20.73 -59.91
N GLY A 22 -30.76 -21.36 -59.28
CA GLY A 22 -32.12 -21.47 -59.79
C GLY A 22 -32.89 -20.14 -59.82
N SER A 23 -34.06 -20.14 -60.44
CA SER A 23 -35.02 -19.04 -60.41
C SER A 23 -36.44 -19.60 -60.17
N PRO A 24 -36.95 -19.59 -58.93
CA PRO A 24 -36.35 -19.00 -57.72
C PRO A 24 -35.18 -19.85 -57.16
N PRO A 25 -34.20 -19.25 -56.47
CA PRO A 25 -33.09 -20.00 -55.89
C PRO A 25 -33.49 -20.72 -54.60
N LEU A 26 -32.99 -21.95 -54.42
CA LEU A 26 -33.11 -22.69 -53.16
C LEU A 26 -31.83 -22.56 -52.36
N SER A 27 -31.96 -22.60 -51.03
CA SER A 27 -30.79 -22.54 -50.14
C SER A 27 -30.95 -23.39 -48.89
N SER A 28 -29.83 -23.87 -48.36
CA SER A 28 -29.74 -24.63 -47.11
C SER A 28 -28.63 -24.07 -46.23
N ASN A 29 -28.85 -24.03 -44.92
CA ASN A 29 -27.86 -23.61 -43.95
C ASN A 29 -27.35 -24.80 -43.13
N VAL A 30 -26.07 -24.78 -42.77
CA VAL A 30 -25.45 -25.72 -41.83
C VAL A 30 -24.56 -24.95 -40.84
N THR A 31 -24.56 -25.37 -39.59
CA THR A 31 -23.67 -24.82 -38.56
C THR A 31 -22.45 -25.72 -38.42
N VAL A 32 -21.26 -25.15 -38.61
CA VAL A 32 -19.97 -25.81 -38.41
C VAL A 32 -19.41 -25.36 -37.06
N ARG A 33 -19.15 -26.31 -36.16
CA ARG A 33 -18.45 -26.06 -34.91
C ARG A 33 -16.96 -26.31 -35.10
N VAL A 34 -16.14 -25.33 -34.78
CA VAL A 34 -14.69 -25.40 -34.85
C VAL A 34 -14.14 -25.43 -33.43
N PHE A 35 -13.42 -26.48 -33.09
CA PHE A 35 -12.71 -26.61 -31.82
C PHE A 35 -11.24 -26.28 -32.03
N ILE A 36 -10.69 -25.41 -31.20
CA ILE A 36 -9.26 -25.11 -31.16
C ILE A 36 -8.59 -26.16 -30.30
N LEU A 37 -7.49 -26.72 -30.79
CA LEU A 37 -6.67 -27.65 -30.03
C LEU A 37 -5.60 -26.87 -29.27
N ASP A 38 -5.51 -27.18 -27.98
CA ASP A 38 -4.47 -26.67 -27.10
C ASP A 38 -3.08 -27.08 -27.57
N GLN A 39 -2.11 -26.18 -27.46
CA GLN A 39 -0.70 -26.41 -27.76
C GLN A 39 0.12 -25.93 -26.57
N ASN A 40 1.26 -26.57 -26.30
CA ASN A 40 2.10 -26.18 -25.16
C ASN A 40 2.97 -24.96 -25.51
N ASP A 41 2.35 -23.79 -25.61
CA ASP A 41 3.00 -22.53 -25.99
C ASP A 41 3.13 -21.53 -24.82
N ASN A 42 2.57 -21.84 -23.65
CA ASN A 42 2.80 -21.07 -22.43
C ASN A 42 3.83 -21.75 -21.53
N ALA A 43 4.80 -20.97 -21.04
CA ALA A 43 5.75 -21.46 -20.06
C ALA A 43 5.22 -21.25 -18.63
N PRO A 44 5.61 -22.10 -17.66
CA PRO A 44 5.23 -21.93 -16.27
C PRO A 44 5.61 -20.54 -15.75
N ARG A 45 4.65 -19.83 -15.13
CA ARG A 45 4.86 -18.53 -14.51
C ARG A 45 4.92 -18.66 -13.00
N ILE A 46 6.05 -18.28 -12.41
CA ILE A 46 6.26 -18.29 -10.96
C ILE A 46 5.54 -17.09 -10.34
N LEU A 47 4.64 -17.37 -9.40
CA LEU A 47 3.87 -16.37 -8.63
C LEU A 47 4.49 -16.08 -7.27
N TYR A 48 5.13 -17.07 -6.66
CA TYR A 48 5.82 -16.92 -5.39
C TYR A 48 7.08 -17.78 -5.36
N PRO A 49 8.19 -17.27 -4.80
CA PRO A 49 8.35 -15.91 -4.26
C PRO A 49 8.38 -14.83 -5.34
N SER A 50 8.07 -13.59 -4.95
CA SER A 50 8.08 -12.44 -5.86
C SER A 50 9.49 -12.21 -6.40
N LEU A 51 9.64 -12.28 -7.72
CA LEU A 51 10.90 -12.03 -8.41
C LEU A 51 11.20 -10.52 -8.40
N ARG A 52 12.44 -10.16 -8.09
CA ARG A 52 13.00 -8.84 -8.37
C ARG A 52 13.28 -8.69 -9.87
N ALA A 53 13.56 -7.46 -10.30
CA ALA A 53 13.86 -7.15 -11.70
C ALA A 53 15.05 -7.95 -12.27
N ASP A 54 15.92 -8.48 -11.42
CA ASP A 54 17.08 -9.31 -11.76
C ASP A 54 16.76 -10.83 -11.81
N GLY A 55 15.50 -11.23 -11.61
CA GLY A 55 15.09 -12.64 -11.57
C GLY A 55 15.44 -13.38 -10.27
N SER A 56 15.93 -12.68 -9.25
CA SER A 56 16.18 -13.23 -7.92
C SER A 56 14.97 -13.04 -7.00
N ALA A 57 14.71 -14.01 -6.13
CA ALA A 57 13.73 -13.85 -5.07
C ALA A 57 14.28 -13.00 -3.91
N LEU A 58 13.36 -12.37 -3.18
CA LEU A 58 13.66 -11.70 -1.91
C LEU A 58 14.30 -12.68 -0.91
N PHE A 59 15.14 -12.16 -0.01
CA PHE A 59 15.73 -12.95 1.06
C PHE A 59 14.65 -13.50 1.99
N GLU A 60 14.67 -14.80 2.23
CA GLU A 60 13.83 -15.45 3.23
C GLU A 60 14.68 -15.86 4.43
N MET A 61 14.17 -15.54 5.63
CA MET A 61 14.83 -15.86 6.88
C MET A 61 14.36 -17.23 7.37
N VAL A 62 15.33 -18.07 7.77
CA VAL A 62 15.09 -19.40 8.33
C VAL A 62 15.68 -19.43 9.75
N PRO A 63 14.94 -19.89 10.78
CA PRO A 63 15.50 -20.06 12.11
C PRO A 63 16.65 -21.08 12.11
N ARG A 64 17.74 -20.84 12.85
CA ARG A 64 18.81 -21.85 13.00
C ARG A 64 18.37 -23.06 13.82
N SER A 65 17.40 -22.86 14.72
CA SER A 65 16.68 -23.93 15.42
C SER A 65 15.79 -24.80 14.52
N ALA A 66 15.73 -24.58 13.20
CA ALA A 66 14.95 -25.40 12.29
C ALA A 66 15.42 -26.86 12.28
N GLU A 67 14.52 -27.75 12.70
CA GLU A 67 14.73 -29.20 12.68
C GLU A 67 14.57 -29.78 11.27
N ALA A 68 14.89 -31.07 11.10
CA ALA A 68 14.64 -31.79 9.86
C ALA A 68 13.14 -31.80 9.53
N GLY A 69 12.81 -31.52 8.28
CA GLY A 69 11.43 -31.42 7.79
C GLY A 69 10.78 -30.06 8.01
N TYR A 70 11.48 -29.05 8.53
CA TYR A 70 10.98 -27.69 8.65
C TYR A 70 10.64 -27.11 7.26
N LEU A 71 9.48 -26.46 7.14
CA LEU A 71 9.07 -25.79 5.90
C LEU A 71 9.81 -24.45 5.78
N VAL A 72 10.78 -24.40 4.88
CA VAL A 72 11.56 -23.19 4.60
C VAL A 72 10.70 -22.22 3.80
N THR A 73 10.21 -22.69 2.65
CA THR A 73 9.43 -21.88 1.73
C THR A 73 8.69 -22.76 0.74
N LYS A 74 7.96 -22.13 -0.18
CA LYS A 74 7.25 -22.77 -1.26
C LYS A 74 7.53 -22.04 -2.55
N VAL A 75 7.66 -22.76 -3.66
CA VAL A 75 7.62 -22.19 -5.00
C VAL A 75 6.23 -22.42 -5.56
N VAL A 76 5.53 -21.35 -5.91
CA VAL A 76 4.19 -21.39 -6.49
C VAL A 76 4.30 -20.92 -7.93
N ALA A 77 3.79 -21.73 -8.85
CA ALA A 77 3.79 -21.43 -10.27
C ALA A 77 2.48 -21.87 -10.90
N VAL A 78 2.14 -21.25 -12.02
CA VAL A 78 0.94 -21.54 -12.80
C VAL A 78 1.30 -21.64 -14.28
N ASP A 79 0.60 -22.50 -15.00
CA ASP A 79 0.68 -22.60 -16.45
C ASP A 79 -0.69 -22.25 -17.04
N ALA A 80 -0.71 -21.59 -18.20
CA ALA A 80 -1.96 -21.18 -18.86
C ALA A 80 -2.53 -22.29 -19.75
N ASP A 81 -1.70 -23.24 -20.18
CA ASP A 81 -2.10 -24.38 -21.00
C ASP A 81 -3.10 -25.28 -20.25
N SER A 82 -3.64 -26.29 -20.92
CA SER A 82 -4.61 -27.21 -20.35
C SER A 82 -4.12 -28.65 -20.22
N GLY A 83 -4.74 -29.40 -19.31
CA GLY A 83 -4.50 -30.82 -19.13
C GLY A 83 -3.06 -31.14 -18.72
N HIS A 84 -2.39 -31.97 -19.52
CA HIS A 84 -1.05 -32.48 -19.23
C HIS A 84 0.05 -31.43 -19.41
N SER A 85 -0.15 -30.50 -20.36
CA SER A 85 0.76 -29.39 -20.62
C SER A 85 0.95 -28.56 -19.35
N ALA A 86 -0.14 -28.21 -18.66
CA ALA A 86 -0.09 -27.46 -17.40
C ALA A 86 0.30 -28.26 -16.13
N TRP A 87 0.69 -29.54 -16.23
CA TRP A 87 1.15 -30.28 -15.05
C TRP A 87 2.59 -29.95 -14.71
N LEU A 88 2.76 -29.24 -13.59
CA LEU A 88 4.04 -28.75 -13.13
C LEU A 88 4.80 -29.75 -12.27
N SER A 89 6.12 -29.77 -12.47
CA SER A 89 7.08 -30.46 -11.64
C SER A 89 8.17 -29.51 -11.17
N TYR A 90 8.59 -29.65 -9.91
CA TYR A 90 9.53 -28.78 -9.22
C TYR A 90 10.83 -29.52 -8.93
N HIS A 91 11.95 -28.91 -9.28
CA HIS A 91 13.27 -29.50 -9.13
C HIS A 91 14.26 -28.51 -8.52
N LEU A 92 15.11 -29.00 -7.63
CA LEU A 92 16.23 -28.24 -7.09
C LEU A 92 17.47 -28.47 -7.97
N LEU A 93 17.82 -27.50 -8.81
CA LEU A 93 18.96 -27.61 -9.73
C LEU A 93 20.30 -27.34 -9.05
N GLN A 94 20.32 -26.33 -8.19
CA GLN A 94 21.53 -25.94 -7.47
C GLN A 94 21.17 -25.56 -6.04
N ALA A 95 22.01 -25.95 -5.11
CA ALA A 95 21.95 -25.51 -3.72
C ALA A 95 23.37 -25.29 -3.23
N THR A 96 23.59 -24.27 -2.39
CA THR A 96 24.84 -24.12 -1.64
C THR A 96 25.15 -25.39 -0.85
N GLU A 97 24.13 -25.98 -0.21
CA GLU A 97 24.23 -27.24 0.52
C GLU A 97 23.14 -28.22 0.05
N PRO A 98 23.41 -29.12 -0.92
CA PRO A 98 22.42 -30.03 -1.48
C PRO A 98 21.81 -31.02 -0.47
N THR A 99 22.54 -31.33 0.60
CA THR A 99 22.07 -32.26 1.65
C THR A 99 21.20 -31.58 2.70
N LEU A 100 21.14 -30.25 2.71
CA LEU A 100 20.40 -29.48 3.70
C LEU A 100 18.95 -29.25 3.28
N PHE A 101 18.65 -29.27 1.98
CA PHE A 101 17.32 -28.96 1.46
C PHE A 101 16.76 -30.12 0.65
N SER A 102 15.44 -30.26 0.71
CA SER A 102 14.65 -31.16 -0.12
C SER A 102 13.50 -30.37 -0.72
N MET A 103 13.13 -30.70 -1.96
CA MET A 103 12.02 -30.06 -2.66
C MET A 103 10.96 -31.10 -3.01
N GLY A 104 9.70 -30.80 -2.71
CA GLY A 104 8.57 -31.63 -3.11
C GLY A 104 8.28 -31.51 -4.61
N LEU A 105 8.35 -32.63 -5.33
CA LEU A 105 8.24 -32.70 -6.79
C LEU A 105 6.96 -32.06 -7.37
N HIS A 106 5.84 -32.12 -6.66
CA HIS A 106 4.54 -31.59 -7.12
C HIS A 106 3.97 -30.51 -6.20
N THR A 107 4.52 -30.37 -5.00
CA THR A 107 4.04 -29.37 -4.02
C THR A 107 4.79 -28.06 -4.15
N GLY A 108 6.02 -28.08 -4.66
CA GLY A 108 6.92 -26.92 -4.68
C GLY A 108 7.40 -26.52 -3.29
N GLU A 109 7.13 -27.31 -2.24
CA GLU A 109 7.60 -27.04 -0.89
C GLU A 109 9.08 -27.35 -0.76
N ILE A 110 9.84 -26.41 -0.21
CA ILE A 110 11.24 -26.58 0.15
C ILE A 110 11.31 -26.79 1.66
N ARG A 111 11.89 -27.92 2.06
CA ARG A 111 12.01 -28.32 3.46
C ARG A 111 13.44 -28.63 3.79
N THR A 112 13.83 -28.41 5.05
CA THR A 112 15.13 -28.86 5.54
C THR A 112 15.17 -30.40 5.52
N ALA A 113 16.25 -30.99 5.01
CA ALA A 113 16.45 -32.45 5.03
C ALA A 113 17.16 -32.91 6.31
N ARG A 114 17.89 -32.01 6.96
CA ARG A 114 18.58 -32.22 8.24
C ARG A 114 18.58 -30.92 9.05
N THR A 115 18.94 -31.01 10.33
CA THR A 115 19.18 -29.84 11.19
C THR A 115 20.34 -28.99 10.67
N PHE A 116 20.23 -27.69 10.86
CA PHE A 116 21.32 -26.74 10.60
C PHE A 116 22.49 -27.01 11.56
N ALA A 117 23.73 -27.01 11.05
CA ALA A 117 24.93 -27.22 11.84
C ALA A 117 25.83 -25.97 11.79
N ASP A 118 26.64 -25.75 12.83
CA ASP A 118 27.50 -24.56 12.94
C ASP A 118 28.54 -24.41 11.81
N ARG A 119 28.81 -25.49 11.07
CA ARG A 119 29.69 -25.50 9.89
C ARG A 119 29.00 -25.07 8.59
N ASP A 120 27.67 -25.05 8.59
CA ASP A 120 26.90 -24.70 7.40
C ASP A 120 26.96 -23.19 7.17
N ALA A 121 27.02 -22.77 5.91
CA ALA A 121 27.05 -21.35 5.58
C ALA A 121 25.75 -20.66 6.02
N VAL A 122 25.83 -19.47 6.63
CA VAL A 122 24.64 -18.71 7.05
C VAL A 122 23.74 -18.32 5.88
N LYS A 123 24.34 -18.03 4.71
CA LYS A 123 23.61 -17.66 3.49
C LYS A 123 23.61 -18.84 2.52
N HIS A 124 22.42 -19.22 2.06
CA HIS A 124 22.27 -20.25 1.03
C HIS A 124 21.58 -19.68 -0.21
N ARG A 125 22.07 -20.11 -1.37
CA ARG A 125 21.46 -19.81 -2.66
C ARG A 125 20.93 -21.10 -3.26
N LEU A 126 19.63 -21.13 -3.55
CA LEU A 126 18.96 -22.25 -4.19
C LEU A 126 18.50 -21.82 -5.58
N VAL A 127 18.78 -22.61 -6.61
CA VAL A 127 18.22 -22.43 -7.96
C VAL A 127 17.22 -23.54 -8.18
N THR A 128 15.97 -23.15 -8.39
CA THR A 128 14.86 -24.09 -8.56
C THR A 128 14.30 -23.95 -9.96
N LEU A 129 13.85 -25.08 -10.52
CA LEU A 129 13.28 -25.21 -11.85
C LEU A 129 11.85 -25.71 -11.71
N VAL A 130 10.93 -24.97 -12.31
CA VAL A 130 9.55 -25.40 -12.54
C VAL A 130 9.46 -25.79 -14.01
N LYS A 131 9.05 -27.03 -14.27
CA LYS A 131 8.94 -27.57 -15.61
C LYS A 131 7.53 -28.11 -15.83
N ASP A 132 6.95 -27.75 -16.96
CA ASP A 132 5.69 -28.29 -17.44
C ASP A 132 5.87 -29.76 -17.92
N ASN A 133 4.79 -30.38 -18.39
CA ASN A 133 4.87 -31.71 -19.00
C ASN A 133 4.47 -31.69 -20.49
N GLY A 134 4.70 -30.54 -21.12
CA GLY A 134 4.47 -30.26 -22.52
C GLY A 134 5.45 -30.94 -23.47
N LYS A 135 5.18 -30.81 -24.77
CA LYS A 135 6.08 -31.25 -25.84
C LYS A 135 6.22 -30.15 -26.91
N PRO A 136 7.38 -29.47 -27.02
CA PRO A 136 8.53 -29.57 -26.12
C PRO A 136 8.18 -29.07 -24.72
N PRO A 137 8.88 -29.51 -23.67
CA PRO A 137 8.59 -29.01 -22.34
C PRO A 137 9.16 -27.59 -22.16
N LEU A 138 8.37 -26.71 -21.56
CA LEU A 138 8.78 -25.37 -21.18
C LEU A 138 9.02 -25.30 -19.66
N SER A 139 9.78 -24.29 -19.24
CA SER A 139 10.21 -24.19 -17.85
C SER A 139 10.53 -22.76 -17.44
N ALA A 140 10.44 -22.51 -16.14
CA ALA A 140 10.90 -21.29 -15.50
C ALA A 140 11.82 -21.61 -14.33
N THR A 141 12.77 -20.72 -14.09
CA THR A 141 13.73 -20.84 -12.98
C THR A 141 13.59 -19.69 -12.00
N VAL A 142 13.73 -19.97 -10.71
CA VAL A 142 13.85 -18.94 -9.67
C VAL A 142 15.03 -19.22 -8.77
N THR A 143 15.77 -18.15 -8.45
CA THR A 143 16.86 -18.17 -7.48
C THR A 143 16.38 -17.67 -6.14
N LEU A 144 16.45 -18.50 -5.11
CA LEU A 144 16.10 -18.21 -3.73
C LEU A 144 17.36 -17.89 -2.93
N ASN A 145 17.32 -16.81 -2.16
CA ASN A 145 18.39 -16.46 -1.23
C ASN A 145 17.85 -16.64 0.20
N LEU A 146 18.40 -17.60 0.93
CA LEU A 146 17.99 -17.93 2.28
C LEU A 146 19.06 -17.48 3.27
N VAL A 147 18.63 -17.03 4.45
CA VAL A 147 19.52 -16.63 5.54
C VAL A 147 19.11 -17.34 6.82
N PHE A 148 20.03 -18.13 7.39
CA PHE A 148 19.83 -18.83 8.65
C PHE A 148 20.23 -17.95 9.84
N ALA A 149 19.23 -17.42 10.53
CA ALA A 149 19.42 -16.47 11.62
C ALA A 149 18.38 -16.69 12.72
N GLU A 150 18.73 -16.38 13.97
CA GLU A 150 17.77 -16.44 15.09
C GLU A 150 16.93 -15.15 15.18
N ASN A 151 17.45 -14.03 14.68
CA ASN A 151 16.75 -12.75 14.66
C ASN A 151 17.01 -11.97 13.36
N PHE A 152 16.14 -11.00 13.06
CA PHE A 152 16.26 -10.18 11.84
C PHE A 152 17.57 -9.36 11.80
N GLN A 153 18.15 -9.01 12.96
CA GLN A 153 19.40 -8.24 13.00
C GLN A 153 20.60 -9.05 12.48
N GLU A 154 20.60 -10.37 12.71
CA GLU A 154 21.57 -11.32 12.19
C GLU A 154 21.29 -11.71 10.72
N ALA A 155 20.02 -11.61 10.29
CA ALA A 155 19.63 -11.84 8.90
C ALA A 155 19.96 -10.68 7.96
N LEU A 156 20.17 -9.48 8.50
CA LEU A 156 20.65 -8.34 7.71
C LEU A 156 22.05 -8.68 7.18
N PRO A 157 22.31 -8.47 5.88
CA PRO A 157 23.69 -8.51 5.40
C PRO A 157 24.50 -7.56 6.29
N GLU A 158 25.58 -8.06 6.91
CA GLU A 158 26.60 -7.18 7.47
C GLU A 158 26.86 -6.11 6.42
N MET A 159 26.58 -4.85 6.79
CA MET A 159 26.76 -3.71 5.91
C MET A 159 28.26 -3.42 5.87
N SER A 160 28.99 -4.30 5.22
CA SER A 160 30.43 -4.20 4.97
C SER A 160 30.69 -4.84 3.60
N ASP A 161 31.16 -3.98 2.70
CA ASP A 161 31.75 -4.31 1.40
C ASP A 161 30.81 -4.52 0.20
N GLN A 162 30.04 -3.49 -0.14
CA GLN A 162 29.85 -3.10 -1.55
C GLN A 162 29.99 -1.58 -1.68
N SER A 163 31.22 -1.12 -1.90
CA SER A 163 31.52 0.19 -2.46
C SER A 163 30.99 0.25 -3.89
N GLY A 164 29.77 0.73 -4.07
CA GLY A 164 29.15 0.85 -5.39
C GLY A 164 27.74 1.44 -5.37
N ASP A 165 27.47 2.40 -4.48
CA ASP A 165 26.32 3.34 -4.59
C ASP A 165 26.44 4.47 -3.54
N SER A 166 27.66 5.02 -3.40
CA SER A 166 27.94 6.05 -2.39
C SER A 166 27.44 7.45 -2.75
N GLU A 167 27.07 7.72 -4.02
CA GLU A 167 26.63 9.07 -4.43
C GLU A 167 25.18 9.38 -4.01
N SER A 168 24.26 8.43 -4.16
CA SER A 168 22.83 8.67 -3.89
C SER A 168 22.49 8.72 -2.39
N GLN A 169 23.18 7.92 -1.56
CA GLN A 169 22.93 7.89 -0.12
C GLN A 169 23.57 9.08 0.62
N SER A 170 24.76 9.55 0.18
CA SER A 170 25.37 10.77 0.73
C SER A 170 24.55 12.01 0.41
N ASP A 171 23.97 12.05 -0.80
CA ASP A 171 23.13 13.17 -1.24
C ASP A 171 21.88 13.29 -0.36
N LEU A 172 21.16 12.18 -0.11
CA LEU A 172 19.98 12.19 0.75
C LEU A 172 20.31 12.62 2.19
N GLN A 173 21.42 12.14 2.76
CA GLN A 173 21.85 12.57 4.09
C GLN A 173 22.23 14.06 4.12
N PHE A 174 22.90 14.56 3.08
CA PHE A 174 23.24 15.97 2.93
C PHE A 174 21.99 16.86 2.84
N TYR A 175 21.00 16.49 2.01
CA TYR A 175 19.73 17.24 1.89
C TYR A 175 18.92 17.22 3.19
N LEU A 176 18.95 16.12 3.95
CA LEU A 176 18.28 16.03 5.25
C LEU A 176 18.93 16.96 6.27
N VAL A 177 20.26 16.98 6.36
CA VAL A 177 20.99 17.90 7.26
C VAL A 177 20.76 19.36 6.83
N LEU A 178 20.84 19.65 5.53
CA LEU A 178 20.63 20.98 4.99
C LEU A 178 19.22 21.51 5.28
N SER A 179 18.19 20.67 5.12
CA SER A 179 16.81 21.03 5.43
C SER A 179 16.59 21.29 6.93
N LEU A 180 17.19 20.49 7.80
CA LEU A 180 17.12 20.68 9.25
C LEU A 180 17.78 21.99 9.70
N VAL A 181 18.94 22.33 9.12
CA VAL A 181 19.62 23.61 9.38
C VAL A 181 18.77 24.79 8.91
N LEU A 182 18.18 24.72 7.70
CA LEU A 182 17.32 25.77 7.18
C LEU A 182 16.07 26.00 8.04
N ILE A 183 15.40 24.93 8.46
CA ILE A 183 14.22 25.01 9.33
C ILE A 183 14.58 25.64 10.67
N SER A 184 15.69 25.21 11.28
CA SER A 184 16.19 25.79 12.54
C SER A 184 16.53 27.26 12.40
N PHE A 185 17.18 27.66 11.30
CA PHE A 185 17.53 29.05 11.03
C PHE A 185 16.28 29.92 10.86
N LEU A 186 15.30 29.47 10.07
CA LEU A 186 14.04 30.18 9.89
C LEU A 186 13.28 30.31 11.22
N PHE A 187 13.27 29.26 12.05
CA PHE A 187 12.67 29.32 13.37
C PHE A 187 13.33 30.39 14.25
N LEU A 188 14.66 30.41 14.35
CA LEU A 188 15.37 31.43 15.12
C LEU A 188 15.15 32.84 14.58
N LEU A 189 15.08 33.00 13.26
CA LEU A 189 14.79 34.29 12.62
C LEU A 189 13.37 34.79 12.97
N THR A 190 12.37 33.91 12.98
CA THR A 190 11.01 34.27 13.38
C THR A 190 10.93 34.64 14.87
N VAL A 191 11.63 33.92 15.74
CA VAL A 191 11.67 34.20 17.19
C VAL A 191 12.36 35.54 17.46
N THR A 192 13.51 35.79 16.83
CA THR A 192 14.23 37.07 16.99
C THR A 192 13.43 38.24 16.43
N LEU A 193 12.75 38.09 15.28
CA LEU A 193 11.85 39.10 14.75
C LEU A 193 10.68 39.38 15.70
N ALA A 194 10.06 38.34 16.28
CA ALA A 194 8.98 38.49 17.25
C ALA A 194 9.45 39.23 18.52
N ILE A 195 10.66 38.93 19.03
CA ILE A 195 11.27 39.63 20.16
C ILE A 195 11.51 41.11 19.79
N VAL A 196 12.09 41.39 18.62
CA VAL A 196 12.33 42.76 18.16
C VAL A 196 11.02 43.53 17.97
N MET A 197 9.98 42.91 17.43
CA MET A 197 8.65 43.51 17.27
C MET A 197 8.00 43.82 18.62
N LYS A 198 8.15 42.95 19.63
CA LYS A 198 7.69 43.20 21.00
C LYS A 198 8.48 44.35 21.66
N LEU A 199 9.80 44.38 21.50
CA LEU A 199 10.66 45.45 22.03
C LEU A 199 10.41 46.80 21.34
N ARG A 200 10.16 46.82 20.02
CA ARG A 200 9.81 48.04 19.26
C ARG A 200 8.42 48.55 19.61
N THR A 201 7.44 47.66 19.79
CA THR A 201 6.10 48.02 20.28
C THR A 201 6.16 48.61 21.70
N SER A 202 7.05 48.12 22.55
CA SER A 202 7.28 48.65 23.90
C SER A 202 8.06 49.98 23.95
N ARG A 203 8.75 50.36 22.87
CA ARG A 203 9.62 51.56 22.81
C ARG A 203 8.95 52.80 22.20
N LYS A 204 7.63 52.83 21.99
CA LYS A 204 6.91 54.09 21.71
C LYS A 204 6.61 54.84 23.02
N PRO A 205 7.21 56.00 23.33
CA PRO A 205 6.84 56.79 24.50
C PRO A 205 5.65 57.71 24.19
N LYS A 206 4.71 57.84 25.13
CA LYS A 206 3.76 58.96 25.20
C LYS A 206 4.48 60.14 25.86
N LEU A 207 4.60 61.27 25.17
CA LEU A 207 5.13 62.53 25.71
C LEU A 207 4.15 63.65 25.37
N LEU A 208 3.50 64.18 26.42
CA LEU A 208 2.78 65.47 26.61
C LEU A 208 1.72 65.21 27.73
N GLN A 209 2.07 65.28 29.01
CA GLN A 209 2.23 66.45 29.91
C GLN A 209 0.91 66.86 30.61
N CYS A 210 0.94 66.84 31.95
CA CYS A 210 -0.09 67.22 32.92
C CYS A 210 -0.69 68.62 32.71
N PHE A 211 -2.02 68.71 32.85
CA PHE A 211 -2.75 69.74 33.62
C PHE A 211 -4.10 69.13 34.07
N ASP A 212 -4.39 69.19 35.38
CA ASP A 212 -5.64 68.79 36.08
C ASP A 212 -6.87 69.68 35.70
N PRO A 213 -8.15 69.42 36.12
CA PRO A 213 -8.66 68.53 37.18
C PRO A 213 -9.92 67.66 36.90
N GLU A 214 -10.18 66.78 37.88
CA GLU A 214 -11.32 65.91 38.26
C GLU A 214 -12.77 66.45 38.04
N PRO A 215 -13.83 65.59 38.07
CA PRO A 215 -14.43 65.24 39.38
C PRO A 215 -15.08 63.83 39.51
N TYR A 216 -15.08 63.31 40.75
CA TYR A 216 -16.19 62.65 41.48
C TYR A 216 -17.11 61.65 40.71
N SER A 217 -17.38 60.41 41.15
CA SER A 217 -18.00 60.09 42.45
C SER A 217 -18.32 58.59 42.60
N LYS A 218 -17.98 58.05 43.78
CA LYS A 218 -18.80 57.25 44.72
C LYS A 218 -19.73 56.09 44.26
N THR A 219 -19.62 55.03 45.08
CA THR A 219 -20.66 54.13 45.66
C THR A 219 -21.34 53.14 44.70
N SER A 220 -21.55 51.87 45.01
CA SER A 220 -21.64 51.16 46.29
C SER A 220 -21.45 49.66 46.06
N SER A 221 -20.92 48.98 47.09
CA SER A 221 -21.04 47.54 47.29
C SER A 221 -22.46 47.17 47.74
N MET A 222 -22.81 45.90 47.51
CA MET A 222 -23.72 45.05 48.30
C MET A 222 -25.12 44.81 47.71
N PHE A 223 -25.32 43.62 47.15
CA PHE A 223 -26.60 42.91 47.21
C PHE A 223 -26.40 41.57 47.98
N PRO A 224 -27.38 41.15 48.80
CA PRO A 224 -27.23 40.09 49.81
C PRO A 224 -27.66 38.70 49.25
N PRO A 225 -27.52 37.63 50.05
CA PRO A 225 -27.29 36.28 49.56
C PRO A 225 -28.58 35.49 49.37
N ASN A 226 -28.64 34.66 48.34
CA ASN A 226 -28.97 33.23 48.46
C ASN A 226 -29.15 32.60 47.07
N TYR A 227 -28.68 31.36 47.03
CA TYR A 227 -29.20 30.26 46.22
C TYR A 227 -28.59 30.04 44.83
N GLU A 228 -28.49 28.75 44.53
CA GLU A 228 -27.68 28.15 43.51
C GLU A 228 -28.36 28.14 42.13
N ASP A 229 -27.49 27.78 41.18
CA ASP A 229 -27.76 26.94 40.03
C ASP A 229 -28.15 27.64 38.72
N GLY A 230 -27.39 27.30 37.69
CA GLY A 230 -27.84 27.38 36.31
C GLY A 230 -27.56 28.67 35.56
N THR A 231 -26.92 28.48 34.41
CA THR A 231 -26.99 29.29 33.18
C THR A 231 -25.96 30.41 33.00
N LEU A 232 -25.02 30.14 32.09
CA LEU A 232 -24.10 31.09 31.45
C LEU A 232 -24.83 32.36 30.95
N PRO A 233 -24.10 33.49 30.83
CA PRO A 233 -24.16 34.17 29.54
C PRO A 233 -22.77 34.60 29.06
N TYR A 234 -22.42 34.13 27.87
CA TYR A 234 -21.34 34.66 27.05
C TYR A 234 -21.56 36.15 26.78
N SER A 235 -20.55 36.99 27.02
CA SER A 235 -20.46 38.31 26.41
C SER A 235 -19.46 38.24 25.25
N TYR A 236 -19.96 38.39 24.02
CA TYR A 236 -19.11 38.66 22.85
C TYR A 236 -19.19 40.14 22.53
N GLN A 237 -18.03 40.79 22.38
CA GLN A 237 -17.95 42.18 21.95
C GLN A 237 -17.56 42.21 20.47
N LEU A 238 -18.49 42.71 19.66
CA LEU A 238 -18.46 42.72 18.21
C LEU A 238 -17.87 44.06 17.74
N CYS A 239 -16.69 44.06 17.14
CA CYS A 239 -16.14 45.26 16.49
C CYS A 239 -16.45 45.21 14.99
N LEU A 240 -17.38 46.09 14.59
CA LEU A 240 -17.73 46.36 13.20
C LEU A 240 -16.62 47.18 12.52
N SER A 241 -16.17 46.68 11.36
CA SER A 241 -15.32 47.40 10.42
C SER A 241 -16.22 48.21 9.48
N SER A 242 -15.98 49.53 9.40
CA SER A 242 -16.44 50.37 8.29
C SER A 242 -15.26 50.57 7.35
N ASP A 243 -15.28 49.90 6.21
CA ASP A 243 -15.29 50.63 4.93
C ASP A 243 -15.54 49.67 3.77
N ALA A 244 -16.60 49.98 3.03
CA ALA A 244 -17.18 49.18 1.98
C ALA A 244 -16.56 49.49 0.62
N ARG A 245 -16.25 48.45 -0.16
CA ARG A 245 -16.51 48.46 -1.61
C ARG A 245 -16.61 47.04 -2.17
N LYS A 246 -17.76 46.78 -2.82
CA LYS A 246 -18.16 45.65 -3.68
C LYS A 246 -18.65 44.35 -3.00
N ASN A 247 -20.00 44.27 -2.89
CA ASN A 247 -20.94 43.31 -3.50
C ASN A 247 -20.32 41.94 -3.91
N ASP A 248 -20.80 40.76 -3.49
CA ASP A 248 -22.16 40.31 -3.16
C ASP A 248 -22.16 39.23 -2.06
N PHE A 249 -23.30 39.12 -1.36
CA PHE A 249 -23.64 38.12 -0.34
C PHE A 249 -23.86 36.73 -0.98
N THR A 250 -23.57 35.59 -0.35
CA THR A 250 -24.44 35.01 0.69
C THR A 250 -23.84 33.73 1.31
N PHE A 251 -24.25 33.53 2.56
CA PHE A 251 -24.00 32.44 3.52
C PHE A 251 -24.63 31.10 3.07
N LEU A 252 -24.27 29.90 3.56
CA LEU A 252 -24.37 29.43 4.95
C LEU A 252 -23.54 28.16 5.22
N LYS A 253 -23.18 28.06 6.50
CA LYS A 253 -22.40 27.03 7.21
C LYS A 253 -23.26 25.79 7.47
N GLN A 254 -22.69 24.60 7.24
CA GLN A 254 -23.13 23.37 7.91
C GLN A 254 -22.16 23.11 9.07
N ASN A 255 -22.67 22.91 10.27
CA ASN A 255 -21.88 22.30 11.33
C ASN A 255 -22.70 21.25 12.07
N LEU A 256 -21.98 20.23 12.48
CA LEU A 256 -22.44 18.97 13.04
C LEU A 256 -23.35 19.12 14.27
N GLN A 257 -24.18 18.08 14.38
CA GLN A 257 -24.96 17.49 15.49
C GLN A 257 -24.13 17.33 16.81
N PRO A 258 -24.60 16.75 17.95
CA PRO A 258 -25.79 15.89 18.21
C PRO A 258 -26.50 16.18 19.58
N ILE A 259 -27.61 15.56 20.01
CA ILE A 259 -27.76 14.29 20.77
C ILE A 259 -29.22 14.28 21.32
N VAL A 260 -30.12 13.36 20.91
CA VAL A 260 -30.65 12.14 21.61
C VAL A 260 -32.00 12.31 22.37
N GLN A 261 -32.99 11.54 21.88
CA GLN A 261 -34.10 10.78 22.51
C GLN A 261 -35.00 11.50 23.56
N LEU A 262 -36.33 11.27 23.62
CA LEU A 262 -36.99 9.99 23.88
C LEU A 262 -38.54 10.16 23.83
N ASN A 263 -39.23 9.07 23.45
CA ASN A 263 -40.62 8.65 23.73
C ASN A 263 -41.82 9.47 23.20
N GLU A 264 -42.55 8.91 22.24
CA GLU A 264 -43.74 8.02 22.40
C GLU A 264 -45.04 8.84 22.36
N ASN A 265 -45.80 8.72 21.27
CA ASN A 265 -47.10 8.05 21.30
C ASN A 265 -47.88 8.20 19.99
N ILE A 266 -48.33 7.02 19.50
CA ILE A 266 -49.69 6.74 19.00
C ILE A 266 -50.10 7.43 17.68
N LEU A 267 -50.12 6.66 16.57
CA LEU A 267 -51.38 6.27 15.94
C LEU A 267 -51.16 5.11 14.94
N CYS A 268 -52.05 4.14 15.04
CA CYS A 268 -52.22 2.94 14.24
C CYS A 268 -52.31 3.20 12.73
N SER A 269 -51.81 2.29 11.90
CA SER A 269 -52.66 1.34 11.15
C SER A 269 -51.82 0.43 10.24
N ASP A 270 -52.04 -0.87 10.42
CA ASP A 270 -51.66 -1.95 9.51
C ASP A 270 -52.18 -1.70 8.10
N ASN A 271 -51.40 -2.09 7.08
CA ASN A 271 -51.85 -3.19 6.24
C ASN A 271 -50.70 -3.82 5.44
N SER A 272 -50.51 -5.11 5.70
CA SER A 272 -49.84 -6.07 4.85
C SER A 272 -50.66 -6.37 3.59
N GLY A 273 -49.98 -6.45 2.46
CA GLY A 273 -50.41 -7.04 1.19
C GLY A 273 -49.19 -7.30 0.33
#